data_AF-A0A0N9V1Q4-F1
#
_entry.id   AF-A0A0N9V1Q4-F1
#
_cell.length_a   1.000
_cell.length_b   1.000
_cell.length_c   1.000
_cell.angle_alpha   90.00
_cell.angle_beta   90.00
_cell.angle_gamma   90.00
#
_symmetry.space_group_name_H-M   'P 1'
#
loop_
_entity.id
_entity.type
_entity.pdbx_description
1 polymer ?
#
loop_
_entity_poly.entity_id
_entity_poly.type
_entity_poly.pdbx_seq_one_letter_code
_entity_poly.pdbx_strand_id
1 'polypeptide(L)'
;MTVIGHNDIRKVENFDRYEILAHPLPHRDNRIFYPAEPDGFGAVTYASHDVMIARPTGIGSKGRLAILMHHGGGRHALEFYESTLPIASALLALPEREQYALAYTIFEQADECSAGARAAEAQRWAEAYAEGRIRKRRRGRARQIYVETAAEKALRSA
;
A
#
# COMPACT_ATOMS: atom_id res chain seq x y z
N MET A 1 8.15 11.22 16.46
CA MET A 1 7.51 11.34 15.14
C MET A 1 6.96 9.96 14.80
N THR A 2 5.70 9.72 15.16
CA THR A 2 5.00 8.45 14.97
C THR A 2 4.60 8.40 13.50
N VAL A 3 5.28 7.56 12.72
CA VAL A 3 4.84 7.22 11.37
C VAL A 3 3.43 6.66 11.51
N ILE A 4 2.44 7.38 11.00
CA ILE A 4 1.06 6.90 10.87
C ILE A 4 1.17 5.56 10.12
N GLY A 5 0.80 4.50 10.82
CA GLY A 5 1.28 3.15 10.56
C GLY A 5 0.93 2.62 9.16
N HIS A 6 1.90 1.95 8.57
CA HIS A 6 1.72 0.70 7.83
C HIS A 6 0.55 0.63 6.84
N ASN A 7 0.54 1.49 5.81
CA ASN A 7 -0.02 1.08 4.52
C ASN A 7 0.96 0.08 3.88
N ASP A 8 1.05 -1.13 4.45
CA ASP A 8 1.96 -2.16 3.97
C ASP A 8 1.25 -2.97 2.90
N ILE A 9 1.45 -2.57 1.65
CA ILE A 9 1.07 -3.40 0.52
C ILE A 9 2.03 -4.57 0.48
N ARG A 10 1.51 -5.74 0.85
CA ARG A 10 2.28 -6.97 0.86
C ARG A 10 1.80 -7.92 -0.22
N LYS A 11 2.75 -8.59 -0.87
CA LYS A 11 2.45 -9.75 -1.70
C LYS A 11 2.01 -10.91 -0.80
N VAL A 12 0.93 -11.59 -1.17
CA VAL A 12 0.40 -12.75 -0.46
C VAL A 12 0.28 -13.94 -1.41
N GLU A 13 0.37 -15.15 -0.88
CA GLU A 13 0.21 -16.36 -1.69
C GLU A 13 -1.25 -16.57 -2.10
N ASN A 14 -2.17 -16.39 -1.14
CA ASN A 14 -3.61 -16.52 -1.32
C ASN A 14 -4.38 -15.54 -0.41
N PHE A 15 -5.71 -15.56 -0.51
CA PHE A 15 -6.60 -14.71 0.27
C PHE A 15 -7.33 -15.45 1.41
N ASP A 16 -6.90 -16.67 1.78
CA ASP A 16 -7.61 -17.52 2.75
C ASP A 16 -7.64 -16.93 4.17
N ARG A 17 -6.73 -15.99 4.45
CA ARG A 17 -6.65 -15.26 5.73
C ARG A 17 -7.54 -14.01 5.78
N TYR A 18 -8.47 -13.88 4.84
CA TYR A 18 -9.37 -12.74 4.75
C TYR A 18 -10.82 -13.20 4.59
N GLU A 19 -11.70 -12.59 5.35
CA GLU A 19 -13.15 -12.67 5.19
C GLU A 19 -13.55 -11.62 4.15
N ILE A 20 -13.99 -12.06 2.97
CA ILE A 20 -14.41 -11.16 1.90
C ILE A 20 -15.75 -10.51 2.29
N LEU A 21 -15.75 -9.19 2.38
CA LEU A 21 -16.93 -8.38 2.65
C LEU A 21 -17.63 -7.96 1.36
N ALA A 22 -16.86 -7.65 0.31
CA ALA A 22 -17.37 -7.31 -1.00
C ALA A 22 -16.38 -7.69 -2.11
N HIS A 23 -16.92 -8.09 -3.26
CA HIS A 23 -16.16 -8.41 -4.48
C HIS A 23 -16.79 -7.69 -5.66
N PRO A 24 -16.56 -6.37 -5.79
CA PRO A 24 -17.19 -5.57 -6.83
C PRO A 24 -16.63 -5.93 -8.21
N LEU A 25 -17.52 -6.02 -9.21
CA LEU A 25 -17.17 -6.33 -10.61
C LEU A 25 -16.27 -7.58 -10.75
N PRO A 26 -16.72 -8.76 -10.28
CA PRO A 26 -15.91 -9.99 -10.28
C PRO A 26 -15.62 -10.49 -11.71
N HIS A 27 -16.52 -10.18 -12.64
CA HIS A 27 -16.34 -10.50 -14.05
C HIS A 27 -15.41 -9.50 -14.72
N ARG A 28 -14.36 -10.01 -15.35
CA ARG A 28 -13.31 -9.25 -16.06
C ARG A 28 -13.86 -8.14 -16.95
N ASP A 29 -14.89 -8.43 -17.74
CA ASP A 29 -15.38 -7.52 -18.76
C ASP A 29 -16.23 -6.38 -18.18
N ASN A 30 -16.71 -6.54 -16.93
CA ASN A 30 -17.41 -5.46 -16.22
C ASN A 30 -16.46 -4.33 -15.79
N ARG A 31 -15.14 -4.59 -15.79
CA ARG A 31 -14.08 -3.63 -15.45
C ARG A 31 -13.54 -2.85 -16.66
N ILE A 32 -14.31 -2.83 -17.74
CA ILE A 32 -14.06 -2.02 -18.93
C ILE A 32 -15.06 -0.87 -18.93
N PHE A 33 -14.55 0.36 -18.94
CA PHE A 33 -15.34 1.58 -18.84
C PHE A 33 -15.31 2.31 -20.18
N TYR A 34 -16.46 2.31 -20.85
CA TYR A 34 -16.65 2.99 -22.13
C TYR A 34 -17.08 4.43 -21.88
N PRO A 35 -16.56 5.40 -22.65
CA PRO A 35 -17.04 6.77 -22.58
C PRO A 35 -18.52 6.83 -23.01
N ALA A 36 -19.27 7.75 -22.41
CA ALA A 36 -20.70 7.93 -22.70
C ALA A 36 -20.94 8.53 -24.10
N GLU A 37 -19.98 9.31 -24.60
CA GLU A 37 -19.99 9.90 -25.94
C GLU A 37 -18.72 9.52 -26.69
N PRO A 38 -18.78 9.36 -28.03
CA PRO A 38 -17.60 9.11 -28.86
C PRO A 38 -16.79 10.40 -29.02
N ASP A 39 -16.09 10.80 -27.95
CA ASP A 39 -15.18 11.95 -27.89
C ASP A 39 -13.77 11.61 -28.42
N GLY A 40 -13.61 10.43 -29.03
CA GLY A 40 -12.35 9.96 -29.62
C GLY A 40 -11.40 9.31 -28.62
N PHE A 41 -11.74 9.26 -27.33
CA PHE A 41 -10.99 8.49 -26.34
C PHE A 41 -11.49 7.03 -26.31
N GLY A 42 -10.56 6.07 -26.30
CA GLY A 42 -10.89 4.65 -26.19
C GLY A 42 -11.41 4.28 -24.80
N ALA A 43 -11.97 3.07 -24.66
CA ALA A 43 -12.38 2.55 -23.36
C ALA A 43 -11.19 2.45 -22.39
N VAL A 44 -11.40 2.84 -21.13
CA VAL A 44 -10.43 2.62 -20.06
C VAL A 44 -10.64 1.24 -19.49
N THR A 45 -9.61 0.40 -19.50
CA THR A 45 -9.70 -1.00 -19.08
C THR A 45 -8.88 -1.27 -17.82
N TYR A 46 -9.57 -1.81 -16.82
CA TYR A 46 -8.97 -2.38 -15.61
C TYR A 46 -9.23 -3.88 -15.52
N ALA A 47 -9.51 -4.52 -16.66
CA ALA A 47 -9.89 -5.93 -16.75
C ALA A 47 -8.92 -6.88 -16.01
N SER A 48 -7.62 -6.55 -15.99
CA SER A 48 -6.57 -7.32 -15.34
C SER A 48 -6.49 -7.17 -13.82
N HIS A 49 -7.25 -6.27 -13.21
CA HIS A 49 -7.18 -5.96 -11.78
C HIS A 49 -8.47 -6.39 -11.10
N ASP A 50 -8.39 -7.48 -10.34
CA ASP A 50 -9.50 -7.99 -9.55
C ASP A 50 -9.38 -7.49 -8.11
N VAL A 51 -10.41 -6.80 -7.63
CA VAL A 51 -10.39 -6.08 -6.35
C VAL A 51 -11.42 -6.69 -5.40
N MET A 52 -11.04 -6.88 -4.14
CA MET A 52 -11.94 -7.30 -3.07
C MET A 52 -11.73 -6.43 -1.84
N ILE A 53 -12.80 -6.23 -1.07
CA ILE A 53 -12.77 -5.58 0.24
C ILE A 53 -12.99 -6.66 1.29
N ALA A 54 -12.15 -6.72 2.31
CA ALA A 54 -12.12 -7.84 3.23
C ALA A 54 -11.70 -7.44 4.66
N ARG A 55 -11.85 -8.36 5.60
CA ARG A 55 -11.28 -8.28 6.96
C ARG A 55 -10.26 -9.39 7.17
N PRO A 56 -9.07 -9.10 7.73
CA PRO A 56 -8.12 -10.16 8.06
C PRO A 56 -8.67 -11.03 9.20
N THR A 57 -8.48 -12.36 9.15
CA THR A 57 -9.09 -13.34 10.07
C THR A 57 -8.15 -13.86 11.18
N GLY A 58 -7.02 -13.18 11.43
CA GLY A 58 -6.00 -13.62 12.39
C GLY A 58 -6.06 -12.97 13.79
N ILE A 59 -5.29 -13.51 14.75
CA ILE A 59 -5.13 -12.91 16.08
C ILE A 59 -4.57 -11.47 15.92
N GLY A 60 -5.23 -10.50 16.56
CA GLY A 60 -4.85 -9.09 16.48
C GLY A 60 -5.34 -8.34 15.22
N SER A 61 -6.22 -8.95 14.41
CA SER A 61 -6.80 -8.31 13.23
C SER A 61 -8.02 -7.42 13.52
N LYS A 62 -8.51 -7.40 14.77
CA LYS A 62 -9.71 -6.66 15.14
C LYS A 62 -9.57 -5.17 14.79
N GLY A 63 -10.58 -4.63 14.10
CA GLY A 63 -10.61 -3.23 13.67
C GLY A 63 -9.71 -2.93 12.47
N ARG A 64 -9.30 -3.95 11.71
CA ARG A 64 -8.60 -3.78 10.43
C ARG A 64 -9.52 -4.06 9.25
N LEU A 65 -9.31 -3.31 8.18
CA LEU A 65 -9.86 -3.55 6.86
C LEU A 65 -8.71 -3.89 5.90
N ALA A 66 -9.01 -4.63 4.85
CA ALA A 66 -8.09 -4.92 3.77
C ALA A 66 -8.73 -4.62 2.42
N ILE A 67 -7.95 -4.04 1.51
CA ILE A 67 -8.23 -4.06 0.08
C ILE A 67 -7.28 -5.09 -0.53
N LEU A 68 -7.84 -6.08 -1.20
CA LEU A 68 -7.13 -7.16 -1.86
C LEU A 68 -7.11 -6.89 -3.35
N MET A 69 -5.97 -7.11 -3.99
CA MET A 69 -5.76 -6.92 -5.42
C MET A 69 -5.14 -8.17 -6.02
N HIS A 70 -5.73 -8.70 -7.08
CA HIS A 70 -5.13 -9.74 -7.89
C HIS A 70 -4.98 -9.27 -9.34
N HIS A 71 -3.74 -9.32 -9.82
CA HIS A 71 -3.38 -8.93 -11.18
C HIS A 71 -2.17 -9.73 -11.66
N GLY A 72 -1.63 -9.41 -12.84
CA GLY A 72 -0.49 -10.13 -13.43
C GLY A 72 0.77 -10.20 -12.55
N GLY A 73 0.92 -9.30 -11.56
CA GLY A 73 2.03 -9.32 -10.58
C GLY A 73 1.85 -10.34 -9.45
N GLY A 74 0.65 -10.91 -9.31
CA GLY A 74 0.25 -11.81 -8.25
C GLY A 74 -0.87 -11.24 -7.39
N ARG A 75 -0.93 -11.69 -6.14
CA ARG A 75 -1.93 -11.28 -5.15
C ARG A 75 -1.29 -10.37 -4.13
N HIS A 76 -1.96 -9.27 -3.83
CA HIS A 76 -1.48 -8.26 -2.92
C HIS A 76 -2.60 -7.86 -1.96
N ALA A 77 -2.22 -7.43 -0.76
CA ALA A 77 -3.14 -6.96 0.26
C ALA A 77 -2.63 -5.65 0.86
N LEU A 78 -3.51 -4.66 0.90
CA LEU A 78 -3.34 -3.42 1.62
C LEU A 78 -4.19 -3.51 2.89
N GLU A 79 -3.55 -3.68 4.05
CA GLU A 79 -4.23 -3.65 5.35
C GLU A 79 -4.11 -2.27 5.99
N PHE A 80 -5.18 -1.81 6.63
CA PHE A 80 -5.18 -0.58 7.43
C PHE A 80 -6.19 -0.68 8.58
N TYR A 81 -6.03 0.16 9.59
CA TYR A 81 -6.99 0.23 10.69
C TYR A 81 -8.24 1.01 10.25
N GLU A 82 -9.43 0.50 10.58
CA GLU A 82 -10.69 1.22 10.35
C GLU A 82 -10.70 2.58 11.08
N SER A 83 -9.99 2.70 12.22
CA SER A 83 -9.86 3.97 12.93
C SER A 83 -9.02 5.02 12.20
N THR A 84 -8.09 4.61 11.34
CA THR A 84 -7.27 5.54 10.55
C THR A 84 -7.99 6.04 9.30
N LEU A 85 -8.89 5.22 8.76
CA LEU A 85 -9.69 5.55 7.59
C LEU A 85 -11.08 4.92 7.77
N PRO A 86 -12.03 5.63 8.40
CA PRO A 86 -13.36 5.11 8.74
C PRO A 86 -14.28 5.11 7.52
N ILE A 87 -13.80 4.52 6.43
CA ILE A 87 -14.50 4.47 5.14
C ILE A 87 -15.23 3.14 4.95
N ALA A 88 -15.04 2.15 5.83
CA ALA A 88 -15.52 0.79 5.60
C ALA A 88 -17.03 0.76 5.29
N SER A 89 -17.85 1.41 6.12
CA SER A 89 -19.30 1.47 5.91
C SER A 89 -19.68 2.25 4.65
N ALA A 90 -19.01 3.38 4.39
CA ALA A 90 -19.28 4.21 3.22
C ALA A 90 -18.90 3.47 1.92
N LEU A 91 -17.71 2.87 1.87
CA LEU A 91 -17.21 2.08 0.77
C LEU A 91 -18.11 0.87 0.47
N LEU A 92 -18.59 0.19 1.52
CA LEU A 92 -19.49 -0.95 1.38
C LEU A 92 -20.92 -0.56 0.96
N ALA A 93 -21.32 0.69 1.17
CA ALA A 93 -22.62 1.22 0.77
C ALA A 93 -22.65 1.77 -0.68
N LEU A 94 -21.49 1.94 -1.31
CA LEU A 94 -21.41 2.38 -2.70
C LEU A 94 -21.96 1.31 -3.66
N PRO A 95 -22.54 1.71 -4.81
CA PRO A 95 -22.82 0.76 -5.88
C PRO A 95 -21.50 0.14 -6.39
N GLU A 96 -21.60 -1.05 -7.01
CA GLU A 96 -20.42 -1.88 -7.29
C GLU A 96 -19.35 -1.17 -8.14
N ARG A 97 -19.75 -0.33 -9.10
CA ARG A 97 -18.80 0.37 -9.98
C ARG A 97 -17.98 1.41 -9.21
N GLU A 98 -18.65 2.20 -8.37
CA GLU A 98 -18.03 3.21 -7.52
C GLU A 98 -17.20 2.56 -6.41
N GLN A 99 -17.69 1.44 -5.86
CA GLN A 99 -16.95 0.64 -4.89
C GLN A 99 -15.65 0.11 -5.48
N TYR A 100 -15.70 -0.47 -6.69
CA TYR A 100 -14.52 -0.92 -7.42
C TYR A 100 -13.56 0.25 -7.67
N ALA A 101 -14.05 1.34 -8.27
CA ALA A 101 -13.22 2.48 -8.65
C ALA A 101 -12.50 3.07 -7.43
N LEU A 102 -13.21 3.30 -6.33
CA LEU A 102 -12.62 3.85 -5.11
C LEU A 102 -11.62 2.89 -4.47
N ALA A 103 -11.95 1.60 -4.35
CA ALA A 103 -11.04 0.61 -3.79
C ALA A 103 -9.76 0.45 -4.63
N TYR A 104 -9.91 0.40 -5.96
CA TYR A 104 -8.78 0.38 -6.90
C TYR A 104 -7.90 1.62 -6.74
N THR A 105 -8.47 2.82 -6.73
CA THR A 105 -7.71 4.07 -6.59
C THR A 105 -6.97 4.14 -5.26
N ILE A 106 -7.60 3.76 -4.14
CA ILE A 106 -6.94 3.72 -2.83
C ILE A 106 -5.72 2.79 -2.88
N PHE A 107 -5.88 1.62 -3.51
CA PHE A 107 -4.81 0.64 -3.60
C PHE A 107 -3.63 1.17 -4.43
N GLU A 108 -3.88 1.66 -5.64
CA GLU A 108 -2.83 2.19 -6.54
C GLU A 108 -2.10 3.38 -5.92
N GLN A 109 -2.84 4.31 -5.31
CA GLN A 109 -2.23 5.46 -4.64
C GLN A 109 -1.37 5.05 -3.45
N ALA A 110 -1.78 4.02 -2.71
CA ALA A 110 -0.96 3.47 -1.64
C ALA A 110 0.32 2.80 -2.18
N ASP A 111 0.27 2.12 -3.32
CA ASP A 111 1.46 1.52 -3.95
C ASP A 111 2.43 2.57 -4.46
N GLU A 112 1.92 3.60 -5.14
CA GLU A 112 2.70 4.74 -5.61
C GLU A 112 3.40 5.45 -4.44
N CYS A 113 2.67 5.74 -3.36
CA CYS A 113 3.25 6.33 -2.14
C CYS A 113 4.32 5.43 -1.52
N SER A 114 4.08 4.12 -1.47
CA SER A 114 5.02 3.13 -0.94
C SER A 114 6.30 3.06 -1.78
N ALA A 115 6.17 3.08 -3.12
CA ALA A 115 7.29 3.11 -4.05
C ALA A 115 8.09 4.41 -3.91
N GLY A 116 7.42 5.57 -3.83
CA GLY A 116 8.05 6.86 -3.59
C GLY A 116 8.82 6.91 -2.27
N ALA A 117 8.23 6.41 -1.18
CA ALA A 117 8.90 6.32 0.12
C ALA A 117 10.14 5.42 0.08
N ARG A 118 10.06 4.27 -0.59
CA ARG A 118 11.21 3.37 -0.80
C ARG A 118 12.32 4.03 -1.60
N ALA A 119 11.98 4.76 -2.67
CA ALA A 119 12.96 5.47 -3.49
C ALA A 119 13.63 6.62 -2.71
N ALA A 120 12.86 7.41 -1.96
CA ALA A 120 13.38 8.49 -1.13
C ALA A 120 14.33 7.96 -0.03
N GLU A 121 13.96 6.86 0.62
CA GLU A 121 14.83 6.22 1.62
C GLU A 121 16.09 5.65 0.95
N ALA A 122 15.98 4.97 -0.19
CA ALA A 122 17.15 4.48 -0.92
C ALA A 122 18.13 5.61 -1.29
N GLN A 123 17.61 6.74 -1.77
CA GLN A 123 18.42 7.93 -2.07
C GLN A 123 19.12 8.46 -0.83
N ARG A 124 18.40 8.60 0.30
CA ARG A 124 18.96 9.02 1.58
C ARG A 124 20.12 8.13 2.04
N TRP A 125 19.98 6.81 1.88
CA TRP A 125 21.05 5.85 2.22
C TRP A 125 22.24 5.95 1.27
N ALA A 126 22.01 6.16 -0.03
CA ALA A 126 23.08 6.33 -1.01
C ALA A 126 23.91 7.59 -0.73
N GLU A 127 23.26 8.72 -0.45
CA GLU A 127 23.92 9.97 -0.04
C GLU A 127 24.70 9.79 1.26
N ALA A 128 24.09 9.15 2.26
CA ALA A 128 24.76 8.86 3.52
C ALA A 128 25.99 7.96 3.36
N TYR A 129 25.96 7.01 2.43
CA TYR A 129 27.12 6.18 2.10
C TYR A 129 28.24 7.02 1.47
N ALA A 130 27.92 7.81 0.44
CA ALA A 130 28.88 8.68 -0.24
C ALA A 130 29.54 9.68 0.73
N GLU A 131 28.77 10.19 1.69
CA GLU A 131 29.26 11.09 2.72
C GLU A 131 29.90 10.39 3.93
N GLY A 132 29.96 9.05 3.97
CA GLY A 132 30.53 8.30 5.10
C GLY A 132 29.78 8.49 6.42
N ARG A 133 28.46 8.74 6.37
CA ARG A 133 27.55 8.93 7.52
C ARG A 133 26.90 7.64 8.01
N ILE A 134 27.14 6.51 7.36
CA ILE A 134 26.61 5.21 7.81
C ILE A 134 27.42 4.69 9.00
N ARG A 135 26.72 4.34 10.08
CA ARG A 135 27.32 3.81 11.30
C ARG A 135 26.67 2.54 11.78
N LYS A 136 27.44 1.81 12.57
CA LYS A 136 27.01 0.61 13.29
C LYS A 136 27.07 0.90 14.77
N ARG A 137 25.92 0.85 15.46
CA ARG A 137 25.84 0.95 16.92
C ARG A 137 25.50 -0.40 17.51
N ARG A 138 26.21 -0.78 18.57
CA ARG A 138 25.84 -1.94 19.38
C ARG A 138 24.94 -1.47 20.52
N ARG A 139 23.79 -2.12 20.69
CA ARG A 139 22.89 -1.92 21.84
C ARG A 139 22.63 -3.30 22.45
N GLY A 140 23.37 -3.63 23.51
CA GLY A 140 23.37 -4.98 24.10
C GLY A 140 23.89 -6.05 23.12
N ARG A 141 23.06 -7.06 22.84
CA ARG A 141 23.37 -8.12 21.85
C ARG A 141 23.05 -7.72 20.41
N ALA A 142 22.28 -6.65 20.18
CA ALA A 142 21.89 -6.23 18.83
C ALA A 142 22.93 -5.27 18.22
N ARG A 143 23.17 -5.41 16.91
CA ARG A 143 23.89 -4.43 16.08
C ARG A 143 22.88 -3.73 15.18
N GLN A 144 22.79 -2.41 15.26
CA GLN A 144 21.92 -1.60 14.43
C GLN A 144 22.76 -0.74 13.50
N ILE A 145 22.32 -0.62 12.25
CA ILE A 145 22.89 0.31 11.27
C ILE A 145 22.00 1.55 11.27
N TYR A 146 22.61 2.73 11.29
CA TYR A 146 21.89 3.99 11.21
C TYR A 146 22.67 5.01 10.38
N VAL A 147 21.94 6.00 9.88
CA VAL A 147 22.49 7.15 9.15
C VAL A 147 22.64 8.30 10.14
N GLU A 148 23.88 8.74 10.38
CA GLU A 148 24.15 9.97 11.11
C GLU A 148 23.60 11.19 10.35
N THR A 149 23.17 12.20 11.10
CA THR A 149 22.90 13.54 10.58
C THR A 149 24.21 14.23 10.19
N ALA A 150 24.13 15.26 9.36
CA ALA A 150 25.30 16.07 8.99
C ALA A 150 25.98 16.70 10.23
N ALA A 151 25.18 17.15 11.21
CA ALA A 151 25.67 17.71 12.47
C ALA A 151 26.43 16.68 13.33
N GLU A 152 25.89 15.46 13.47
CA GLU A 152 26.57 14.38 14.19
C GLU A 152 27.91 14.01 13.54
N LYS A 153 27.97 13.98 12.20
CA LYS A 153 29.23 13.76 11.49
C LYS A 153 30.23 14.89 11.77
N ALA A 154 29.80 16.15 11.74
CA ALA A 154 30.67 17.30 11.98
C ALA A 154 31.27 17.27 13.40
N LEU A 155 30.46 16.96 14.41
CA LEU A 155 30.91 16.83 15.81
C LEU A 155 31.93 15.72 16.00
N ARG A 156 31.87 14.64 15.22
CA ARG A 156 32.83 13.52 15.28
C ARG A 156 34.15 13.83 14.57
N SER A 157 34.12 14.70 13.55
CA SER A 157 35.30 15.05 12.75
C SER A 157 36.08 16.25 13.33
N ALA A 158 35.52 16.94 14.32
CA ALA A 158 36.20 17.96 15.13
C ALA A 158 37.00 17.31 16.26
#